data_AF-A0A257AIF4-F1
#
_entry.id   AF-A0A257AIF4-F1
#
_cell.length_a   1.000
_cell.length_b   1.000
_cell.length_c   1.000
_cell.angle_alpha   90.00
_cell.angle_beta   90.00
_cell.angle_gamma   90.00
#
_symmetry.space_group_name_H-M   'P 1'
#
loop_
_entity.id
_entity.type
_entity.pdbx_description
1 polymer ?
#
loop_
_entity_poly.entity_id
_entity_poly.type
_entity_poly.pdbx_seq_one_letter_code
_entity_poly.pdbx_strand_id
1 'polypeptide(L)'
;MHFTRPRISLREIMKDLIEIGVVDNQAKMIARTEMTAVVNKAREIDWKEQDPEGKYLYRWTGPNDERTTEICKELTERSRNGLPLNELKTLVREVSKKYLGEEWKPREWVPHIGCRHTFVRKV
;
A
#
# COMPACT_ATOMS: atom_id res chain seq x y z
N MET A 1 6.49 18.47 16.41
CA MET A 1 7.05 17.44 15.51
C MET A 1 6.58 16.07 15.99
N HIS A 2 5.58 15.48 15.33
CA HIS A 2 4.76 14.39 15.87
C HIS A 2 5.31 12.96 15.68
N PHE A 3 6.63 12.76 15.63
CA PHE A 3 7.23 11.42 15.57
C PHE A 3 8.56 11.34 16.33
N THR A 4 8.51 11.50 17.64
CA THR A 4 9.56 11.07 18.58
C THR A 4 9.11 9.78 19.27
N ARG A 5 9.23 8.63 18.60
CA ARG A 5 9.04 7.26 19.13
C ARG A 5 9.50 6.21 18.11
N PRO A 6 9.79 4.96 18.52
CA PRO A 6 10.87 4.11 17.97
C PRO A 6 10.73 3.89 16.47
N ARG A 7 11.87 3.74 15.77
CA ARG A 7 11.91 3.36 14.35
C ARG A 7 11.16 2.04 14.20
N ILE A 8 9.89 2.09 13.81
CA ILE A 8 9.11 0.90 13.50
C ILE A 8 9.81 0.21 12.33
N SER A 9 10.57 -0.83 12.65
CA SER A 9 11.36 -1.58 11.69
C SER A 9 10.58 -2.82 11.28
N LEU A 10 10.48 -3.05 9.97
CA LEU A 10 9.93 -4.29 9.42
C LEU A 10 10.63 -5.52 10.03
N ARG A 11 11.93 -5.42 10.26
CA ARG A 11 12.75 -6.50 10.84
C ARG A 11 12.39 -6.77 12.29
N GLU A 12 12.13 -5.73 13.08
CA GLU A 12 11.75 -5.88 14.50
C GLU A 12 10.36 -6.50 14.60
N ILE A 13 9.37 -6.00 13.86
CA ILE A 13 8.03 -6.60 13.83
C ILE A 13 8.09 -8.07 13.42
N MET A 14 8.88 -8.40 12.40
CA MET A 14 9.02 -9.77 11.94
C MET A 14 9.66 -10.66 13.03
N LYS A 15 10.67 -10.16 13.74
CA LYS A 15 11.29 -10.86 14.87
C LYS A 15 10.27 -11.12 15.98
N ASP A 16 9.52 -10.09 16.38
CA ASP A 16 8.52 -10.19 17.43
C ASP A 16 7.41 -11.20 17.06
N LEU A 17 6.97 -11.22 15.79
CA LEU A 17 6.00 -12.20 15.28
C LEU A 17 6.53 -13.64 15.35
N ILE A 18 7.81 -13.85 15.06
CA ILE A 18 8.44 -15.18 15.13
C ILE A 18 8.57 -15.62 16.60
N GLU A 19 8.94 -14.71 17.50
CA GLU A 19 9.07 -15.00 18.93
C GLU A 19 7.74 -15.43 19.56
N ILE A 20 6.60 -14.91 19.09
CA ILE A 20 5.27 -15.34 19.53
C ILE A 20 4.75 -16.61 18.79
N GLY A 21 5.57 -17.23 17.94
CA GLY A 21 5.27 -18.52 17.30
C GLY A 21 4.73 -18.45 15.87
N VAL A 22 4.76 -17.29 15.19
CA VAL A 22 4.38 -17.22 13.77
C VAL A 22 5.51 -17.74 12.88
N VAL A 23 5.18 -18.61 11.92
CA VAL A 23 6.16 -19.15 10.95
C VAL A 23 6.79 -18.01 10.14
N ASP A 24 8.11 -18.07 9.91
CA ASP A 24 8.91 -16.98 9.27
C ASP A 24 8.27 -16.40 8.00
N ASN A 25 7.85 -17.25 7.05
CA ASN A 25 7.22 -16.80 5.82
C ASN A 25 5.91 -16.04 6.07
N GLN A 26 5.11 -16.50 7.03
CA GLN A 26 3.87 -15.85 7.42
C GLN A 26 4.14 -14.55 8.18
N ALA A 27 5.10 -14.54 9.10
CA ALA A 27 5.54 -13.34 9.83
C ALA A 27 5.98 -12.25 8.87
N LYS A 28 6.77 -12.62 7.85
CA LYS A 28 7.22 -11.71 6.78
C LYS A 28 6.07 -11.16 5.94
N MET A 29 5.07 -11.98 5.61
CA MET A 29 3.88 -11.52 4.87
C MET A 29 3.03 -10.56 5.70
N ILE A 30 2.79 -10.88 6.97
CA ILE A 30 2.03 -10.03 7.90
C ILE A 30 2.77 -8.70 8.07
N ALA A 31 4.03 -8.75 8.51
CA ALA A 31 4.84 -7.55 8.76
C ALA A 31 4.88 -6.62 7.55
N ARG A 32 5.07 -7.17 6.33
CA ARG A 32 5.06 -6.35 5.10
C ARG A 32 3.71 -5.74 4.80
N THR A 33 2.64 -6.53 4.91
CA THR A 33 1.28 -6.08 4.61
C THR A 33 0.89 -4.92 5.53
N GLU A 34 1.11 -5.08 6.83
CA GLU A 34 0.73 -4.08 7.82
C GLU A 34 1.63 -2.84 7.75
N MET A 35 2.93 -3.00 7.52
CA MET A 35 3.84 -1.86 7.32
C MET A 35 3.51 -1.06 6.07
N THR A 36 3.21 -1.73 4.94
CA THR A 36 2.78 -1.05 3.72
C THR A 36 1.48 -0.28 3.96
N ALA A 37 0.52 -0.86 4.70
CA ALA A 37 -0.74 -0.18 5.05
C ALA A 37 -0.50 1.09 5.85
N VAL A 38 0.33 1.03 6.90
CA VAL A 38 0.66 2.17 7.76
C VAL A 38 1.37 3.27 6.98
N VAL A 39 2.41 2.93 6.22
CA VAL A 39 3.20 3.91 5.46
C VAL A 39 2.35 4.58 4.37
N ASN A 40 1.54 3.81 3.65
CA ASN A 40 0.67 4.38 2.62
C ASN A 40 -0.44 5.24 3.23
N LYS A 41 -0.94 4.90 4.42
CA LYS A 41 -1.90 5.75 5.13
C LYS A 41 -1.27 7.07 5.57
N ALA A 42 -0.03 7.04 6.06
CA ALA A 42 0.72 8.25 6.39
C ALA A 42 0.91 9.15 5.17
N ARG A 43 1.18 8.58 3.98
CA ARG A 43 1.24 9.32 2.72
C ARG A 43 -0.08 9.98 2.37
N GLU A 44 -1.20 9.29 2.53
CA GLU A 44 -2.53 9.88 2.28
C GLU A 44 -2.78 11.11 3.17
N ILE A 45 -2.41 11.03 4.44
CA ILE A 45 -2.55 12.15 5.39
C ILE A 45 -1.71 13.34 4.92
N ASP A 46 -0.42 13.11 4.66
CA ASP A 46 0.51 14.15 4.17
C ASP A 46 0.01 14.80 2.88
N TRP A 47 -0.49 14.02 1.92
CA TRP A 47 -1.03 14.56 0.68
C TRP A 47 -2.32 15.36 0.86
N LYS A 48 -3.21 14.95 1.78
CA LYS A 48 -4.41 15.73 2.10
C LYS A 48 -4.09 17.05 2.79
N GLU A 49 -3.02 17.08 3.59
CA GLU A 49 -2.54 18.32 4.22
C GLU A 49 -1.93 19.28 3.17
N GLN A 50 -1.20 18.74 2.18
CA GLN A 50 -0.57 19.53 1.12
C GLN A 50 -1.55 19.99 0.02
N ASP A 51 -2.61 19.24 -0.22
CA ASP A 51 -3.60 19.49 -1.28
C ASP A 51 -5.03 19.41 -0.74
N PRO A 52 -5.43 20.37 0.13
CA PRO A 52 -6.77 20.38 0.73
C PRO A 52 -7.89 20.55 -0.31
N GLU A 53 -7.57 21.14 -1.47
CA GLU A 53 -8.51 21.34 -2.58
C GLU A 53 -8.61 20.13 -3.52
N GLY A 54 -7.76 19.10 -3.34
CA GLY A 54 -7.80 17.86 -4.12
C GLY A 54 -7.45 18.03 -5.60
N LYS A 55 -6.58 18.98 -5.94
CA LYS A 55 -6.17 19.28 -7.32
C LYS A 55 -5.08 18.35 -7.86
N TYR A 56 -4.30 17.73 -6.98
CA TYR A 56 -3.20 16.87 -7.38
C TYR A 56 -3.69 15.53 -7.91
N LEU A 57 -2.95 15.03 -8.88
CA LEU A 57 -3.14 13.70 -9.43
C LEU A 57 -2.09 12.75 -8.86
N TYR A 58 -2.47 11.50 -8.67
CA TYR A 58 -1.65 10.46 -8.08
C TYR A 58 -1.62 9.23 -8.97
N ARG A 59 -0.49 8.54 -8.99
CA ARG A 59 -0.33 7.28 -9.72
C ARG A 59 0.20 6.18 -8.83
N TRP A 60 -0.22 4.96 -9.10
CA TRP A 60 0.31 3.75 -8.49
C TRP A 60 1.71 3.46 -9.04
N THR A 61 2.64 3.02 -8.19
CA THR A 61 4.02 2.78 -8.58
C THR A 61 4.72 1.81 -7.64
N GLY A 62 5.69 1.06 -8.14
CA GLY A 62 6.50 0.14 -7.37
C GLY A 62 7.48 -0.61 -8.25
N PRO A 63 8.16 -1.63 -7.72
CA PRO A 63 9.06 -2.48 -8.49
C PRO A 63 8.34 -3.13 -9.67
N ASN A 64 9.03 -3.26 -10.80
CA ASN A 64 8.57 -4.05 -11.94
C ASN A 64 9.51 -5.24 -12.13
N ASP A 65 9.32 -6.27 -11.32
CA ASP A 65 10.14 -7.49 -11.31
C ASP A 65 9.26 -8.74 -11.36
N GLU A 66 9.86 -9.93 -11.32
CA GLU A 66 9.17 -11.23 -11.38
C GLU A 66 8.12 -11.44 -10.27
N ARG A 67 8.17 -10.63 -9.20
CA ARG A 67 7.25 -10.69 -8.06
C ARG A 67 6.16 -9.62 -8.14
N THR A 68 6.08 -8.88 -9.25
CA THR A 68 5.03 -7.89 -9.50
C THR A 68 3.78 -8.60 -10.04
N THR A 69 2.70 -8.53 -9.26
CA THR A 69 1.42 -9.18 -9.57
C THR A 69 0.67 -8.47 -10.69
N GLU A 70 -0.22 -9.19 -11.38
CA GLU A 70 -1.12 -8.60 -12.39
C GLU A 70 -1.99 -7.47 -11.80
N ILE A 71 -2.38 -7.59 -10.52
CA ILE A 71 -3.07 -6.54 -9.77
C ILE A 71 -2.26 -5.24 -9.79
N CYS A 72 -0.96 -5.30 -9.45
CA CYS A 72 -0.10 -4.13 -9.44
C CYS A 72 0.20 -3.59 -10.84
N LYS A 73 0.30 -4.46 -11.85
CA LYS A 73 0.47 -4.05 -13.25
C LYS A 73 -0.75 -3.28 -13.74
N GLU A 74 -1.96 -3.80 -13.53
CA GLU A 74 -3.20 -3.12 -13.92
C GLU A 74 -3.36 -1.78 -13.19
N LEU A 75 -3.08 -1.71 -11.89
CA LEU A 75 -3.12 -0.45 -11.15
C LEU A 75 -2.15 0.59 -11.70
N THR A 76 -0.92 0.16 -12.02
CA THR A 76 0.11 1.05 -12.59
C THR A 76 -0.32 1.56 -13.96
N GLU A 77 -0.88 0.70 -14.81
CA GLU A 77 -1.35 1.08 -16.15
C GLU A 77 -2.56 2.01 -16.09
N ARG A 78 -3.60 1.65 -15.34
CA ARG A 78 -4.85 2.43 -15.25
C ARG A 78 -4.65 3.79 -14.57
N SER A 79 -3.69 3.91 -13.67
CA SER A 79 -3.36 5.18 -13.00
C SER A 79 -2.18 5.93 -13.64
N ARG A 80 -1.64 5.47 -14.78
CA ARG A 80 -0.46 6.10 -15.44
C ARG A 80 -0.67 7.58 -15.73
N ASN A 81 -1.90 7.96 -16.03
CA ASN A 81 -2.27 9.33 -16.35
C ASN A 81 -2.52 10.20 -15.12
N GLY A 82 -2.48 9.61 -13.93
CA GLY A 82 -2.81 10.27 -12.67
C GLY A 82 -4.33 10.27 -12.44
N LEU A 83 -4.71 10.13 -11.18
CA LEU A 83 -6.11 10.18 -10.72
C LEU A 83 -6.19 11.04 -9.45
N PRO A 84 -7.31 11.73 -9.20
CA PRO A 84 -7.60 12.28 -7.88
C PRO A 84 -7.45 11.21 -6.80
N LEU A 85 -7.04 11.61 -5.59
CA LEU A 85 -6.69 10.67 -4.52
C LEU A 85 -7.81 9.67 -4.19
N ASN A 86 -9.06 10.16 -4.13
CA ASN A 86 -10.22 9.32 -3.86
C ASN A 86 -10.55 8.37 -5.02
N GLU A 87 -10.32 8.78 -6.26
CA GLU A 87 -10.51 7.91 -7.44
C GLU A 87 -9.45 6.82 -7.49
N LEU A 88 -8.19 7.15 -7.18
CA LEU A 88 -7.12 6.15 -7.08
C LEU A 88 -7.44 5.11 -6.00
N LYS A 89 -7.99 5.55 -4.86
CA LYS A 89 -8.42 4.67 -3.77
C LYS A 89 -9.55 3.73 -4.19
N THR A 90 -10.53 4.24 -4.91
CA THR A 90 -11.60 3.43 -5.51
C THR A 90 -11.04 2.41 -6.50
N LEU A 91 -10.11 2.83 -7.37
CA LEU A 91 -9.43 1.96 -8.32
C LEU A 91 -8.66 0.83 -7.61
N VAL A 92 -7.91 1.14 -6.55
CA VAL A 92 -7.20 0.14 -5.74
C VAL A 92 -8.16 -0.94 -5.21
N ARG A 93 -9.32 -0.53 -4.68
CA ARG A 93 -10.33 -1.45 -4.17
C ARG A 93 -10.97 -2.28 -5.30
N GLU A 94 -11.31 -1.64 -6.41
CA GLU A 94 -11.92 -2.27 -7.58
C GLU A 94 -11.01 -3.37 -8.16
N VAL A 95 -9.76 -3.05 -8.47
CA VAL A 95 -8.81 -4.02 -9.03
C VAL A 95 -8.51 -5.12 -8.01
N SER A 96 -8.38 -4.78 -6.73
CA SER A 96 -8.19 -5.79 -5.69
C SER A 96 -9.31 -6.83 -5.67
N LYS A 97 -10.58 -6.39 -5.68
CA LYS A 97 -11.75 -7.27 -5.72
C LYS A 97 -11.87 -8.05 -7.02
N LYS A 98 -11.57 -7.42 -8.16
CA LYS A 98 -11.58 -8.07 -9.48
C LYS A 98 -10.74 -9.35 -9.49
N TYR A 99 -9.57 -9.34 -8.85
CA TYR A 99 -8.65 -10.48 -8.86
C TYR A 99 -8.78 -11.41 -7.65
N LEU A 100 -9.23 -10.91 -6.50
CA LEU A 100 -9.27 -11.67 -5.24
C LEU A 100 -10.69 -12.04 -4.77
N GLY A 101 -11.72 -11.60 -5.49
CA GLY A 101 -13.13 -11.84 -5.20
C GLY A 101 -13.77 -10.76 -4.34
N GLU A 102 -15.12 -10.72 -4.34
CA GLU A 102 -15.90 -9.71 -3.60
C GLU A 102 -15.78 -9.83 -2.08
N GLU A 103 -15.53 -11.04 -1.57
CA GLU A 103 -15.31 -11.32 -0.14
C GLU A 103 -13.96 -10.78 0.36
N TRP A 104 -13.04 -10.45 -0.55
CA TRP A 104 -11.76 -9.87 -0.18
C TRP A 104 -11.94 -8.48 0.42
N LYS A 105 -11.39 -8.29 1.62
CA LYS A 105 -11.37 -7.01 2.34
C LYS A 105 -9.94 -6.45 2.31
N PRO A 106 -9.54 -5.72 1.25
CA PRO A 106 -8.21 -5.14 1.19
C PRO A 106 -8.03 -4.11 2.30
N ARG A 107 -6.79 -3.99 2.79
CA ARG A 107 -6.44 -2.77 3.53
C ARG A 107 -6.43 -1.64 2.53
N GLU A 108 -6.76 -0.45 3.00
CA GLU A 108 -7.11 0.69 2.17
C GLU A 108 -6.16 0.98 0.99
N TRP A 109 -4.85 0.90 1.24
CA TRP A 109 -3.80 1.10 0.25
C TRP A 109 -2.93 -0.14 0.03
N VAL A 110 -3.53 -1.33 0.20
CA VAL A 110 -2.85 -2.62 0.05
C VAL A 110 -3.75 -3.58 -0.73
N PRO A 111 -3.63 -3.63 -2.07
CA PRO A 111 -4.55 -4.37 -2.91
C PRO A 111 -4.40 -5.90 -2.78
N HIS A 112 -3.27 -6.39 -2.29
CA HIS A 112 -3.03 -7.81 -2.02
C HIS A 112 -1.98 -7.98 -0.92
N ILE A 113 -1.95 -9.15 -0.29
CA ILE A 113 -0.96 -9.50 0.75
C ILE A 113 0.46 -9.37 0.19
N GLY A 114 1.37 -8.81 0.98
CA GLY A 114 2.78 -8.67 0.61
C GLY A 114 3.05 -7.67 -0.52
N CYS A 115 2.10 -6.79 -0.85
CA CYS A 115 2.28 -5.76 -1.85
C CYS A 115 3.46 -4.83 -1.50
N ARG A 116 4.30 -4.56 -2.51
CA ARG A 116 5.47 -3.66 -2.44
C ARG A 116 5.28 -2.35 -3.18
N HIS A 117 4.07 -2.10 -3.68
CA HIS A 117 3.74 -0.89 -4.40
C HIS A 117 3.16 0.17 -3.44
N THR A 118 3.20 1.40 -3.91
CA THR A 118 2.70 2.60 -3.23
C THR A 118 2.08 3.51 -4.27
N PHE A 119 1.71 4.72 -3.86
CA PHE A 119 1.27 5.77 -4.76
C PHE A 119 2.09 7.04 -4.52
N VAL A 120 2.26 7.81 -5.58
CA VAL A 120 3.03 9.06 -5.58
C VAL A 120 2.27 10.14 -6.31
N ARG A 121 2.53 11.40 -5.97
CA ARG A 121 2.06 12.54 -6.76
C ARG A 121 2.62 12.43 -8.17
N LYS A 122 1.75 12.56 -9.18
CA LYS A 122 2.13 12.70 -10.57
C LYS A 122 2.63 14.13 -10.78
N VAL A 123 3.85 14.26 -11.27
CA VAL A 123 4.48 15.52 -11.65
C VAL A 123 4.21 15.79 -13.11
#